data_AF-A0ABD3HS10-F1
#
_entry.id   AF-A0ABD3HS10-F1
#
_cell.length_a   1.000
_cell.length_b   1.000
_cell.length_c   1.000
_cell.angle_alpha   90.00
_cell.angle_beta   90.00
_cell.angle_gamma   90.00
#
_symmetry.space_group_name_H-M   'P 1'
#
loop_
_entity.id
_entity.type
_entity.pdbx_description
1 polymer ?
#
loop_
_entity_poly.entity_id
_entity_poly.type
_entity_poly.pdbx_seq_one_letter_code
_entity_poly.pdbx_strand_id
1 'polypeptide(L)'
;MRARGGSGISTKWIVALCFASFVVGTLFTNRMWQGPEASTAITDDVVIEPQRRLNAEPCDSKPPTSGEQKDILSEVSKTHMAIRTLDKTISSLEMELAAARAAQASSNSGSPILDKPSGEISEGRQKAFVVIGINTAFSSRKRRDSVRETWMPQGGEKLKQLEQEKGVVIRFVIGHSATPGGILDRAIEAEDAQHNDFLRLEHVEGYHELSAKTKIYFSTAVSKWDADFYVKVDDDVHVNLGMLATTLARHRSKPRVYIGCMKSGPVLAQKGVKYHEPEYWKFGEEGNKYFRHATGQIYAISKDLATYISINQPILHRYANEDVSLGSWFIGLDVEHIDDRSMCCGTPPDCEWKAQAGNVCVASFDWACSGICKSVERIKDVHQRCGEGEGAVWSASF
;
A
#
# COMPACT_ATOMS: atom_id res chain seq x y z
N MET A 1 24.23 -56.31 -54.35
CA MET A 1 23.72 -55.27 -53.44
C MET A 1 22.93 -55.95 -52.33
N ARG A 2 23.43 -55.92 -51.08
CA ARG A 2 22.73 -56.51 -49.90
C ARG A 2 21.80 -55.44 -49.31
N ALA A 3 20.50 -55.73 -49.27
CA ALA A 3 19.52 -54.92 -48.58
C ALA A 3 19.59 -55.17 -47.06
N ARG A 4 19.75 -54.10 -46.28
CA ARG A 4 19.67 -54.10 -44.80
C ARG A 4 18.20 -54.09 -44.37
N GLY A 5 17.74 -55.16 -43.73
CA GLY A 5 16.46 -55.18 -43.03
C GLY A 5 16.58 -54.47 -41.68
N GLY A 6 15.80 -53.41 -41.48
CA GLY A 6 15.65 -52.75 -40.19
C GLY A 6 14.65 -53.50 -39.32
N SER A 7 15.08 -53.97 -38.15
CA SER A 7 14.22 -54.57 -37.13
C SER A 7 13.50 -53.45 -36.35
N GLY A 8 12.21 -53.26 -36.61
CA GLY A 8 11.35 -52.39 -35.80
C GLY A 8 11.10 -52.98 -34.41
N ILE A 9 11.22 -52.16 -33.38
CA ILE A 9 10.96 -52.54 -31.99
C ILE A 9 9.44 -52.73 -31.84
N SER A 10 9.02 -53.93 -31.38
CA SER A 10 7.60 -54.26 -31.20
C SER A 10 6.94 -53.34 -30.17
N THR A 11 5.69 -52.93 -30.41
CA THR A 11 4.88 -52.08 -29.53
C THR A 11 4.80 -52.61 -28.09
N LYS A 12 4.91 -53.93 -27.90
CA LYS A 12 4.97 -54.57 -26.58
C LYS A 12 6.22 -54.18 -25.78
N TRP A 13 7.35 -53.99 -26.45
CA TRP A 13 8.60 -53.54 -25.85
C TRP A 13 8.56 -52.05 -25.49
N ILE A 14 7.86 -51.24 -26.28
CA ILE A 14 7.65 -49.81 -25.98
C ILE A 14 6.82 -49.66 -24.71
N VAL A 15 5.71 -50.40 -24.59
CA VAL A 15 4.86 -50.38 -23.39
C VAL A 15 5.62 -50.91 -22.17
N ALA A 16 6.42 -51.97 -22.33
CA ALA A 16 7.26 -52.49 -21.25
C ALA A 16 8.32 -51.47 -20.79
N LEU A 17 8.96 -50.76 -21.72
CA LEU A 17 9.91 -49.68 -21.42
C LEU A 17 9.23 -48.51 -20.71
N CYS A 18 8.05 -48.08 -21.16
CA CYS A 18 7.29 -47.02 -20.50
C CYS A 18 6.89 -47.39 -19.06
N PHE A 19 6.45 -48.64 -18.84
CA PHE A 19 6.08 -49.11 -17.51
C PHE A 19 7.30 -49.23 -16.60
N ALA A 20 8.43 -49.73 -17.11
CA ALA A 20 9.70 -49.78 -16.38
C ALA A 20 10.18 -48.38 -15.98
N SER A 21 10.11 -47.40 -16.88
CA SER A 21 10.45 -45.99 -16.60
C SER A 21 9.55 -45.39 -15.52
N PHE A 22 8.26 -45.71 -15.53
CA PHE A 22 7.32 -45.23 -14.50
C PHE A 22 7.63 -45.85 -13.13
N VAL A 23 7.90 -47.16 -13.06
CA VAL A 23 8.26 -47.85 -11.81
C VAL A 23 9.59 -47.32 -11.26
N VAL A 24 10.61 -47.13 -12.10
CA VAL A 24 11.89 -46.53 -11.69
C VAL A 24 11.69 -45.09 -11.22
N GLY A 25 10.84 -44.31 -11.90
CA GLY A 25 10.46 -42.96 -11.49
C GLY A 25 9.81 -42.92 -10.11
N THR A 26 8.88 -43.83 -9.82
CA THR A 26 8.25 -43.93 -8.49
C THR A 26 9.21 -44.36 -7.39
N LEU A 27 10.21 -45.19 -7.70
CA LEU A 27 11.25 -45.58 -6.75
C LEU A 27 12.25 -44.44 -6.47
N PHE A 28 12.55 -43.58 -7.45
CA PHE A 28 13.40 -42.41 -7.25
C PHE A 28 12.69 -41.26 -6.53
N THR A 29 11.40 -41.02 -6.80
CA THR A 29 10.62 -39.99 -6.09
C THR A 29 10.33 -40.38 -4.64
N ASN A 30 10.07 -41.66 -4.35
CA ASN A 30 9.92 -42.14 -2.96
C ASN A 30 11.24 -42.22 -2.18
N ARG A 31 12.40 -42.21 -2.85
CA ARG A 31 13.73 -42.29 -2.21
C ARG A 31 14.40 -40.94 -2.02
N MET A 32 13.90 -39.87 -2.64
CA MET A 32 14.36 -38.49 -2.43
C MET A 32 13.57 -37.70 -1.38
N TRP A 33 12.54 -38.30 -0.76
CA TRP A 33 11.73 -37.65 0.30
C TRP A 33 11.61 -38.50 1.57
N GLN A 34 12.73 -39.05 2.04
CA GLN A 34 12.87 -39.51 3.43
C GLN A 34 14.23 -39.06 3.98
N GLY A 35 14.29 -37.81 4.43
CA GLY A 35 15.29 -37.35 5.39
C GLY A 35 14.75 -37.58 6.83
N PRO A 36 15.62 -37.86 7.81
CA PRO A 36 15.20 -38.44 9.09
C PRO A 36 14.41 -37.44 9.95
N GLU A 37 13.23 -37.87 10.41
CA GLU A 37 12.58 -37.33 11.61
C GLU A 37 13.44 -37.69 12.83
N ALA A 38 14.08 -36.69 13.43
CA ALA A 38 14.58 -36.77 14.79
C ALA A 38 13.52 -36.17 15.71
N SER A 39 12.79 -37.06 16.39
CA SER A 39 11.94 -36.74 17.53
C SER A 39 12.81 -36.44 18.76
N THR A 40 12.78 -35.19 19.21
CA THR A 40 13.04 -34.86 20.62
C THR A 40 12.06 -33.79 21.03
N ALA A 41 11.04 -34.20 21.77
CA ALA A 41 10.19 -33.32 22.55
C ALA A 41 11.04 -32.70 23.67
N ILE A 42 11.13 -31.38 23.71
CA ILE A 42 11.45 -30.62 24.93
C ILE A 42 10.55 -29.39 24.94
N THR A 43 9.63 -29.39 25.90
CA THR A 43 8.93 -28.23 26.44
C THR A 43 9.95 -27.26 27.04
N ASP A 44 9.78 -25.96 26.82
CA ASP A 44 9.64 -24.96 27.88
C ASP A 44 10.02 -23.56 27.42
N ASP A 45 9.21 -22.62 27.91
CA ASP A 45 9.52 -21.20 28.10
C ASP A 45 10.99 -20.99 28.51
N VAL A 46 11.73 -20.17 27.76
CA VAL A 46 12.97 -19.59 28.26
C VAL A 46 13.02 -18.10 27.93
N VAL A 47 12.74 -17.35 28.98
CA VAL A 47 13.13 -15.98 29.28
C VAL A 47 14.56 -15.72 28.80
N ILE A 48 14.75 -14.65 28.02
CA ILE A 48 16.08 -14.17 27.61
C ILE A 48 16.76 -13.54 28.83
N GLU A 49 17.78 -14.19 29.36
CA GLU A 49 18.76 -13.59 30.28
C GLU A 49 20.10 -13.39 29.54
N PRO A 50 20.75 -12.22 29.61
CA PRO A 50 22.03 -11.99 28.94
C PRO A 50 23.21 -12.30 29.87
N GLN A 51 23.95 -13.39 29.62
CA GLN A 51 25.25 -13.62 30.26
C GLN A 51 26.36 -12.79 29.60
N ARG A 52 26.64 -11.61 30.15
CA ARG A 52 27.99 -11.02 30.15
C ARG A 52 28.72 -11.50 31.41
N ARG A 53 29.75 -12.33 31.25
CA ARG A 53 30.73 -12.59 32.33
C ARG A 53 31.59 -11.34 32.53
N LEU A 54 31.28 -10.58 33.58
CA LEU A 54 32.22 -9.71 34.27
C LEU A 54 32.30 -10.20 35.71
N ASN A 55 33.50 -10.59 36.14
CA ASN A 55 33.77 -11.01 37.51
C ASN A 55 33.47 -9.85 38.46
N ALA A 56 32.51 -10.04 39.37
CA ALA A 56 32.28 -9.16 40.50
C ALA A 56 32.08 -10.01 41.76
N GLU A 57 32.77 -9.63 42.83
CA GLU A 57 32.73 -10.22 44.17
C GLU A 57 31.32 -10.25 44.78
N PRO A 58 31.04 -11.13 45.77
CA PRO A 58 29.70 -11.31 46.30
C PRO A 58 29.31 -10.15 47.21
N CYS A 59 28.34 -9.35 46.79
CA CYS A 59 27.62 -8.43 47.68
C CYS A 59 26.36 -9.11 48.23
N ASP A 60 26.35 -9.36 49.54
CA ASP A 60 25.18 -9.76 50.31
C ASP A 60 24.07 -8.69 50.21
N SER A 61 22.92 -9.02 49.59
CA SER A 61 21.66 -8.34 49.91
C SER A 61 20.43 -9.24 49.64
N LYS A 62 19.43 -9.13 50.54
CA LYS A 62 18.19 -9.93 50.58
C LYS A 62 17.33 -9.75 49.32
N PRO A 63 16.51 -10.76 48.93
CA PRO A 63 15.62 -10.63 47.77
C PRO A 63 14.52 -9.59 48.04
N PRO A 64 14.19 -8.74 47.04
CA PRO A 64 13.16 -7.71 47.19
C PRO A 64 11.76 -8.31 47.19
N THR A 65 10.82 -7.60 47.81
CA THR A 65 9.44 -8.08 47.99
C THR A 65 8.59 -7.83 46.74
N SER A 66 7.52 -8.62 46.54
CA SER A 66 6.69 -8.65 45.31
C SER A 66 6.05 -7.31 44.88
N GLY A 67 6.09 -6.27 45.72
CA GLY A 67 5.68 -4.91 45.37
C GLY A 67 6.74 -4.16 44.55
N GLU A 68 8.02 -4.32 44.87
CA GLU A 68 9.14 -3.60 44.23
C GLU A 68 9.36 -4.06 42.78
N GLN A 69 9.14 -5.35 42.49
CA GLN A 69 9.20 -5.87 41.11
C GLN A 69 8.12 -5.30 40.19
N LYS A 70 6.91 -5.04 40.71
CA LYS A 70 5.83 -4.42 39.93
C LYS A 70 6.13 -2.96 39.61
N ASP A 71 6.74 -2.24 40.56
CA ASP A 71 7.15 -0.85 40.36
C ASP A 71 8.30 -0.75 39.34
N ILE A 72 9.27 -1.67 39.38
CA ILE A 72 10.37 -1.72 38.39
C ILE A 72 9.82 -2.01 36.98
N LEU A 73 8.90 -2.96 36.82
CA LEU A 73 8.30 -3.25 35.51
C LEU A 73 7.46 -2.08 34.98
N SER A 74 6.77 -1.36 35.86
CA SER A 74 6.03 -0.14 35.54
C SER A 74 6.96 0.99 35.08
N GLU A 75 8.06 1.22 35.80
CA GLU A 75 9.14 2.14 35.42
C GLU A 75 9.73 1.79 34.04
N VAL A 76 10.13 0.53 33.82
CA VAL A 76 10.70 0.08 32.54
C VAL A 76 9.72 0.28 31.37
N SER A 77 8.42 0.04 31.60
CA SER A 77 7.39 0.29 30.60
C SER A 77 7.24 1.79 30.28
N LYS A 78 7.31 2.66 31.29
CA LYS A 78 7.29 4.12 31.09
C LYS A 78 8.52 4.58 30.32
N THR A 79 9.71 4.06 30.63
CA THR A 79 10.95 4.37 29.91
C THR A 79 10.85 3.94 28.44
N HIS A 80 10.34 2.75 28.14
CA HIS A 80 10.13 2.32 26.75
C HIS A 80 9.15 3.21 26.00
N MET A 81 8.07 3.66 26.65
CA MET A 81 7.14 4.62 26.04
C MET A 81 7.80 5.98 25.79
N ALA A 82 8.64 6.45 26.71
CA ALA A 82 9.40 7.70 26.54
C ALA A 82 10.39 7.60 25.37
N ILE A 83 11.16 6.51 25.27
CA ILE A 83 12.08 6.25 24.15
C ILE A 83 11.33 6.24 22.82
N ARG A 84 10.22 5.48 22.75
CA ARG A 84 9.40 5.40 21.53
C ARG A 84 8.81 6.76 21.14
N THR A 85 8.49 7.60 22.11
CA THR A 85 7.99 8.96 21.85
C THR A 85 9.10 9.84 21.31
N LEU A 86 10.30 9.77 21.91
CA LEU A 86 11.47 10.52 21.48
C LEU A 86 11.90 10.14 20.07
N ASP A 87 11.93 8.85 19.73
CA ASP A 87 12.27 8.36 18.38
C ASP A 87 11.31 8.90 17.32
N LYS A 88 10.01 9.01 17.64
CA LYS A 88 9.02 9.66 16.76
C LYS A 88 9.31 11.15 16.61
N THR A 89 9.63 11.84 17.70
CA THR A 89 9.95 13.28 17.65
C THR A 89 11.21 13.52 16.82
N ILE A 90 12.26 12.73 17.00
CA ILE A 90 13.50 12.83 16.21
C ILE A 90 13.20 12.58 14.74
N SER A 91 12.53 11.47 14.41
CA SER A 91 12.16 11.15 13.02
C SER A 91 11.35 12.29 12.39
N SER A 92 10.35 12.82 13.10
CA SER A 92 9.52 13.94 12.66
C SER A 92 10.36 15.20 12.39
N LEU A 93 11.27 15.55 13.29
CA LEU A 93 12.14 16.72 13.16
C LEU A 93 13.13 16.56 12.00
N GLU A 94 13.69 15.37 11.79
CA GLU A 94 14.58 15.09 10.66
C GLU A 94 13.85 15.25 9.32
N MET A 95 12.61 14.79 9.23
CA MET A 95 11.78 14.95 8.04
C MET A 95 11.33 16.39 7.82
N GLU A 96 10.96 17.11 8.87
CA GLU A 96 10.65 18.55 8.78
C GLU A 96 11.88 19.36 8.34
N LEU A 97 13.05 19.03 8.86
CA LEU A 97 14.31 19.65 8.45
C LEU A 97 14.63 19.36 6.98
N ALA A 98 14.43 18.12 6.53
CA ALA A 98 14.63 17.74 5.13
C ALA A 98 13.61 18.43 4.20
N ALA A 99 12.35 18.55 4.62
CA ALA A 99 11.30 19.27 3.89
C ALA A 99 11.61 20.77 3.79
N ALA A 100 12.03 21.39 4.89
CA ALA A 100 12.43 22.81 4.91
C ALA A 100 13.64 23.07 4.00
N ARG A 101 14.63 22.17 4.00
CA ARG A 101 15.78 22.24 3.09
C ARG A 101 15.36 22.10 1.61
N ALA A 102 14.43 21.21 1.31
CA ALA A 102 13.91 21.04 -0.04
C ALA A 102 13.17 22.30 -0.53
N ALA A 103 12.34 22.92 0.32
CA ALA A 103 11.64 24.18 0.01
C ALA A 103 12.61 25.36 -0.24
N GLN A 104 13.74 25.39 0.48
CA GLN A 104 14.81 26.38 0.27
C GLN A 104 15.62 26.10 -1.01
N ALA A 105 15.78 24.85 -1.41
CA ALA A 105 16.47 24.49 -2.65
C ALA A 105 15.65 24.86 -3.91
N SER A 106 14.32 24.73 -3.86
CA SER A 106 13.42 25.12 -4.94
C SER A 106 13.34 26.64 -5.17
N SER A 107 13.69 27.46 -4.18
CA SER A 107 13.71 28.93 -4.29
C SER A 107 15.00 29.49 -4.90
N ASN A 108 16.05 28.66 -5.06
CA ASN A 108 17.39 29.12 -5.45
C ASN A 108 17.82 28.74 -6.89
N SER A 109 16.91 28.30 -7.75
CA SER A 109 17.23 27.82 -9.11
C SER A 109 16.59 28.68 -10.23
N GLY A 110 17.11 29.91 -10.46
CA GLY A 110 17.06 30.79 -11.68
C GLY A 110 15.68 31.24 -12.22
N SER A 111 15.39 32.49 -12.64
CA SER A 111 16.09 33.72 -13.05
C SER A 111 15.10 34.92 -12.91
N PRO A 112 15.49 36.22 -13.04
CA PRO A 112 14.77 37.33 -12.41
C PRO A 112 13.69 38.02 -13.28
N ILE A 113 12.87 38.83 -12.58
CA ILE A 113 11.99 39.93 -13.01
C ILE A 113 10.52 39.58 -13.38
N LEU A 114 9.61 39.80 -12.43
CA LEU A 114 8.66 40.93 -12.43
C LEU A 114 7.93 40.98 -11.07
N ASP A 115 8.10 42.09 -10.37
CA ASP A 115 7.53 42.38 -9.07
C ASP A 115 6.01 42.19 -9.02
N LYS A 116 5.54 41.37 -8.07
CA LYS A 116 4.24 41.52 -7.44
C LYS A 116 4.40 41.44 -5.92
N PRO A 117 3.63 42.24 -5.16
CA PRO A 117 3.94 42.52 -3.78
C PRO A 117 3.71 41.28 -2.92
N SER A 118 4.72 41.00 -2.10
CA SER A 118 4.70 40.17 -0.91
C SER A 118 3.41 40.35 -0.10
N GLY A 119 2.64 39.28 0.01
CA GLY A 119 1.41 39.24 0.79
C GLY A 119 0.76 37.86 0.84
N GLU A 120 1.54 36.78 0.83
CA GLU A 120 1.04 35.49 1.30
C GLU A 120 1.70 35.21 2.64
N ILE A 121 0.95 35.53 3.69
CA ILE A 121 1.05 34.84 4.97
C ILE A 121 1.12 33.36 4.62
N SER A 122 2.15 32.66 5.10
CA SER A 122 2.19 31.20 5.11
C SER A 122 0.96 30.70 5.88
N GLU A 123 -0.18 30.60 5.21
CA GLU A 123 -1.32 29.86 5.72
C GLU A 123 -0.82 28.43 5.89
N GLY A 124 -0.69 28.00 7.15
CA GLY A 124 -0.22 26.65 7.46
C GLY A 124 -1.06 25.63 6.71
N ARG A 125 -0.41 24.59 6.18
CA ARG A 125 -1.08 23.48 5.47
C ARG A 125 -2.31 23.01 6.25
N GLN A 126 -3.43 22.81 5.56
CA GLN A 126 -4.68 22.39 6.19
C GLN A 126 -4.47 21.05 6.90
N LYS A 127 -4.79 21.02 8.20
CA LYS A 127 -4.71 19.78 9.00
C LYS A 127 -5.80 18.81 8.55
N ALA A 128 -5.43 17.54 8.42
CA ALA A 128 -6.36 16.46 8.12
C ALA A 128 -5.96 15.21 8.92
N PHE A 129 -6.87 14.27 9.05
CA PHE A 129 -6.54 12.93 9.52
C PHE A 129 -6.10 12.05 8.34
N VAL A 130 -6.91 11.99 7.28
CA VAL A 130 -6.64 11.16 6.09
C VAL A 130 -6.91 11.95 4.82
N VAL A 131 -6.01 11.87 3.85
CA VAL A 131 -6.23 12.36 2.48
C VAL A 131 -6.32 11.18 1.53
N ILE A 132 -7.47 11.01 0.89
CA ILE A 132 -7.79 9.92 -0.04
C ILE A 132 -7.76 10.45 -1.47
N GLY A 133 -6.81 9.95 -2.26
CA GLY A 133 -6.69 10.20 -3.68
C GLY A 133 -7.22 9.03 -4.48
N ILE A 134 -8.29 9.26 -5.23
CA ILE A 134 -8.87 8.27 -6.15
C ILE A 134 -8.24 8.48 -7.53
N ASN A 135 -7.31 7.62 -7.91
CA ASN A 135 -6.69 7.67 -9.22
C ASN A 135 -7.73 7.34 -10.30
N THR A 136 -7.96 8.30 -11.20
CA THR A 136 -8.93 8.21 -12.31
C THR A 136 -8.27 8.55 -13.65
N ALA A 137 -8.92 8.23 -14.78
CA ALA A 137 -8.51 8.69 -16.11
C ALA A 137 -9.58 9.58 -16.78
N PHE A 138 -9.24 10.20 -17.91
CA PHE A 138 -10.20 10.98 -18.71
C PHE A 138 -11.41 10.17 -19.15
N SER A 139 -11.20 8.90 -19.52
CA SER A 139 -12.26 7.98 -19.95
C SER A 139 -13.16 7.48 -18.81
N SER A 140 -12.78 7.72 -17.55
CA SER A 140 -13.44 7.15 -16.37
C SER A 140 -14.63 7.96 -15.84
N ARG A 141 -15.24 8.86 -16.62
CA ARG A 141 -16.36 9.70 -16.16
C ARG A 141 -17.46 8.90 -15.45
N LYS A 142 -17.94 7.83 -16.10
CA LYS A 142 -18.98 6.96 -15.54
C LYS A 142 -18.55 6.24 -14.27
N ARG A 143 -17.26 5.93 -14.12
CA ARG A 143 -16.73 5.31 -12.89
C ARG A 143 -16.74 6.32 -11.74
N ARG A 144 -16.30 7.56 -11.98
CA ARG A 144 -16.39 8.64 -10.98
C ARG A 144 -17.82 8.87 -10.53
N ASP A 145 -18.76 8.94 -11.47
CA ASP A 145 -20.18 9.07 -11.15
C ASP A 145 -20.66 7.88 -10.30
N SER A 146 -20.27 6.64 -10.63
CA SER A 146 -20.62 5.46 -9.83
C SER A 146 -20.01 5.46 -8.41
N VAL A 147 -18.83 6.04 -8.22
CA VAL A 147 -18.20 6.22 -6.91
C VAL A 147 -18.95 7.27 -6.08
N ARG A 148 -19.30 8.42 -6.69
CA ARG A 148 -20.17 9.44 -6.07
C ARG A 148 -21.55 8.89 -5.73
N GLU A 149 -22.09 8.00 -6.55
CA GLU A 149 -23.38 7.34 -6.35
C GLU A 149 -23.35 6.21 -5.32
N THR A 150 -22.19 5.92 -4.73
CA THR A 150 -22.03 4.85 -3.74
C THR A 150 -21.29 5.34 -2.50
N TRP A 151 -20.01 5.02 -2.36
CA TRP A 151 -19.29 5.16 -1.10
C TRP A 151 -18.71 6.56 -0.86
N MET A 152 -18.60 7.41 -1.88
CA MET A 152 -18.13 8.78 -1.72
C MET A 152 -19.31 9.71 -1.39
N PRO A 153 -19.27 10.47 -0.28
CA PRO A 153 -20.36 11.38 0.08
C PRO A 153 -20.67 12.37 -1.04
N GLN A 154 -21.96 12.45 -1.39
CA GLN A 154 -22.43 13.29 -2.49
C GLN A 154 -22.52 14.76 -2.12
N GLY A 155 -22.10 15.59 -3.08
CA GLY A 155 -22.24 17.05 -3.01
C GLY A 155 -21.09 17.71 -2.26
N GLY A 156 -20.70 18.89 -2.75
CA GLY A 156 -19.59 19.65 -2.16
C GLY A 156 -19.79 19.98 -0.68
N GLU A 157 -21.04 20.08 -0.21
CA GLU A 157 -21.34 20.32 1.21
C GLU A 157 -21.00 19.13 2.10
N LYS A 158 -21.42 17.90 1.75
CA LYS A 158 -21.09 16.70 2.56
C LYS A 158 -19.60 16.40 2.56
N LEU A 159 -18.91 16.63 1.43
CA LEU A 159 -17.45 16.50 1.38
C LEU A 159 -16.77 17.53 2.29
N LYS A 160 -17.19 18.80 2.22
CA LYS A 160 -16.68 19.85 3.13
C LYS A 160 -16.97 19.52 4.60
N GLN A 161 -18.15 19.00 4.90
CA GLN A 161 -18.50 18.56 6.25
C GLN A 161 -17.59 17.44 6.72
N LEU A 162 -17.33 16.45 5.86
CA LEU A 162 -16.44 15.33 6.19
C LEU A 162 -15.01 15.82 6.45
N GLU A 163 -14.54 16.78 5.65
CA GLU A 163 -13.23 17.41 5.84
C GLU A 163 -13.14 18.18 7.15
N GLN A 164 -14.16 18.97 7.49
CA GLN A 164 -14.16 19.82 8.68
C GLN A 164 -14.37 19.04 9.98
N GLU A 165 -15.31 18.10 9.98
CA GLU A 165 -15.71 17.38 11.20
C GLU A 165 -14.86 16.14 11.47
N LYS A 166 -14.38 15.47 10.41
CA LYS A 166 -13.64 14.21 10.52
C LYS A 166 -12.20 14.30 10.03
N GLY A 167 -11.80 15.41 9.40
CA GLY A 167 -10.47 15.51 8.82
C GLY A 167 -10.23 14.53 7.67
N VAL A 168 -11.28 14.05 6.99
CA VAL A 168 -11.14 13.10 5.88
C VAL A 168 -11.37 13.86 4.57
N VAL A 169 -10.30 13.99 3.77
CA VAL A 169 -10.32 14.66 2.47
C VAL A 169 -10.40 13.59 1.38
N ILE A 170 -11.30 13.75 0.42
CA ILE A 170 -11.44 12.81 -0.72
C ILE A 170 -11.38 13.59 -2.02
N ARG A 171 -10.47 13.22 -2.93
CA ARG A 171 -10.34 13.87 -4.25
C ARG A 171 -10.13 12.84 -5.36
N PHE A 172 -10.75 13.07 -6.51
CA PHE A 172 -10.37 12.40 -7.75
C PHE A 172 -9.06 12.99 -8.27
N VAL A 173 -8.03 12.16 -8.38
CA VAL A 173 -6.69 12.56 -8.77
C VAL A 173 -6.52 12.40 -10.27
N ILE A 174 -6.24 13.51 -10.95
CA ILE A 174 -6.08 13.52 -12.40
C ILE A 174 -5.06 14.58 -12.84
N GLY A 175 -4.23 14.24 -13.80
CA GLY A 175 -3.36 15.17 -14.51
C GLY A 175 -4.08 15.93 -15.62
N HIS A 176 -3.29 16.49 -16.52
CA HIS A 176 -3.76 17.16 -17.73
C HIS A 176 -3.49 16.32 -18.98
N SER A 177 -4.16 16.66 -20.07
CA SER A 177 -3.93 16.00 -21.35
C SER A 177 -2.60 16.44 -21.95
N ALA A 178 -2.10 15.70 -22.96
CA ALA A 178 -0.90 16.09 -23.70
C ALA A 178 -1.05 17.42 -24.45
N THR A 179 -2.28 17.88 -24.67
CA THR A 179 -2.60 19.17 -25.28
C THR A 179 -3.36 20.02 -24.25
N PRO A 180 -2.65 20.78 -23.40
CA PRO A 180 -3.27 21.59 -22.35
C PRO A 180 -4.42 22.46 -22.89
N GLY A 181 -5.56 22.45 -22.19
CA GLY A 181 -6.76 23.19 -22.60
C GLY A 181 -7.54 22.56 -23.76
N GLY A 182 -7.20 21.32 -24.14
CA GLY A 182 -7.91 20.51 -25.11
C GLY A 182 -9.29 20.04 -24.61
N ILE A 183 -10.01 19.28 -25.45
CA ILE A 183 -11.38 18.82 -25.16
C ILE A 183 -11.44 17.98 -23.88
N LEU A 184 -10.44 17.12 -23.66
CA LEU A 184 -10.35 16.27 -22.47
C LEU A 184 -10.21 17.10 -21.18
N ASP A 185 -9.36 18.13 -21.21
CA ASP A 185 -9.17 19.02 -20.05
C ASP A 185 -10.44 19.85 -19.78
N ARG A 186 -11.06 20.42 -20.81
CA ARG A 186 -12.32 21.17 -20.67
C ARG A 186 -13.47 20.31 -20.12
N ALA A 187 -13.51 19.03 -20.49
CA ALA A 187 -14.50 18.10 -19.95
C ALA A 187 -14.31 17.87 -18.44
N ILE A 188 -13.05 17.79 -17.98
CA ILE A 188 -12.75 17.72 -16.55
C ILE A 188 -13.05 19.05 -15.85
N GLU A 189 -12.70 20.19 -16.43
CA GLU A 189 -13.03 21.51 -15.86
C GLU A 189 -14.54 21.69 -15.69
N ALA A 190 -15.33 21.28 -16.69
CA ALA A 190 -16.79 21.33 -16.61
C ALA A 190 -17.37 20.41 -15.53
N GLU A 191 -16.73 19.26 -15.28
CA GLU A 191 -17.11 18.35 -14.20
C GLU A 191 -16.70 18.89 -12.83
N ASP A 192 -15.48 19.40 -12.71
CA ASP A 192 -14.95 19.97 -11.47
C ASP A 192 -15.74 21.21 -11.05
N ALA A 193 -16.20 22.04 -12.00
CA ALA A 193 -17.11 23.15 -11.73
C ALA A 193 -18.46 22.70 -11.12
N GLN A 194 -18.89 21.45 -11.35
CA GLN A 194 -20.13 20.92 -10.81
C GLN A 194 -19.94 20.22 -9.45
N HIS A 195 -18.85 19.47 -9.29
CA HIS A 195 -18.66 18.61 -8.12
C HIS A 195 -17.60 19.12 -7.14
N ASN A 196 -16.64 19.92 -7.61
CA ASN A 196 -15.53 20.50 -6.84
C ASN A 196 -14.79 19.44 -6.01
N ASP A 197 -14.47 18.32 -6.64
CA ASP A 197 -13.94 17.12 -6.00
C ASP A 197 -12.68 16.57 -6.69
N PHE A 198 -12.04 17.34 -7.57
CA PHE A 198 -10.77 16.95 -8.18
C PHE A 198 -9.55 17.49 -7.44
N LEU A 199 -8.46 16.73 -7.54
CA LEU A 199 -7.09 17.19 -7.35
C LEU A 199 -6.38 17.14 -8.70
N ARG A 200 -6.21 18.31 -9.32
CA ARG A 200 -5.47 18.48 -10.58
C ARG A 200 -3.97 18.41 -10.32
N LEU A 201 -3.27 17.56 -11.07
CA LEU A 201 -1.81 17.39 -10.99
C LEU A 201 -1.11 18.05 -12.17
N GLU A 202 0.09 18.57 -11.93
CA GLU A 202 1.08 18.94 -12.95
C GLU A 202 1.70 17.66 -13.53
N HIS A 203 0.90 16.92 -14.30
CA HIS A 203 1.23 15.61 -14.83
C HIS A 203 0.51 15.37 -16.16
N VAL A 204 1.26 14.99 -17.20
CA VAL A 204 0.64 14.53 -18.45
C VAL A 204 0.13 13.11 -18.25
N GLU A 205 -1.18 12.91 -18.36
CA GLU A 205 -1.79 11.57 -18.28
C GLU A 205 -1.34 10.68 -19.44
N GLY A 206 -1.02 9.43 -19.13
CA GLY A 206 -0.60 8.43 -20.10
C GLY A 206 -0.69 7.01 -19.53
N TYR A 207 -0.84 6.02 -20.41
CA TYR A 207 -1.01 4.62 -20.00
C TYR A 207 0.17 4.09 -19.16
N HIS A 208 1.40 4.51 -19.48
CA HIS A 208 2.63 4.10 -18.77
C HIS A 208 3.07 5.08 -17.68
N GLU A 209 2.22 6.06 -17.35
CA GLU A 209 2.60 7.15 -16.46
C GLU A 209 2.02 7.03 -15.04
N LEU A 210 1.31 5.92 -14.73
CA LEU A 210 0.71 5.67 -13.41
C LEU A 210 1.70 5.80 -12.25
N SER A 211 2.90 5.21 -12.37
CA SER A 211 3.94 5.32 -11.34
C SER A 211 4.42 6.77 -11.14
N ALA A 212 4.44 7.59 -12.19
CA ALA A 212 4.74 9.01 -12.07
C ALA A 212 3.58 9.78 -11.46
N LYS A 213 2.35 9.48 -11.87
CA LYS A 213 1.13 10.05 -11.29
C LYS A 213 1.07 9.85 -9.78
N THR A 214 1.30 8.63 -9.30
CA THR A 214 1.31 8.31 -7.87
C THR A 214 2.39 9.10 -7.12
N LYS A 215 3.59 9.17 -7.69
CA LYS A 215 4.68 9.96 -7.12
C LYS A 215 4.31 11.44 -7.01
N ILE A 216 3.72 12.03 -8.05
CA ILE A 216 3.28 13.44 -8.06
C ILE A 216 2.10 13.64 -7.11
N TYR A 217 1.15 12.71 -7.07
CA TYR A 217 0.01 12.74 -6.16
C TYR A 217 0.45 12.89 -4.70
N PHE A 218 1.33 12.03 -4.20
CA PHE A 218 1.79 12.13 -2.81
C PHE A 218 2.53 13.44 -2.55
N SER A 219 3.39 13.89 -3.47
CA SER A 219 4.06 15.19 -3.35
C SER A 219 3.07 16.37 -3.27
N THR A 220 2.07 16.39 -4.15
CA THR A 220 1.04 17.44 -4.19
C THR A 220 0.11 17.38 -2.98
N ALA A 221 -0.23 16.17 -2.51
CA ALA A 221 -1.08 16.01 -1.33
C ALA A 221 -0.38 16.51 -0.06
N VAL A 222 0.91 16.18 0.11
CA VAL A 222 1.71 16.64 1.26
C VAL A 222 1.94 18.16 1.24
N SER A 223 2.02 18.79 0.06
CA SER A 223 2.16 20.24 -0.02
C SER A 223 0.88 21.00 0.34
N LYS A 224 -0.30 20.39 0.12
CA LYS A 224 -1.62 21.00 0.41
C LYS A 224 -2.13 20.71 1.81
N TRP A 225 -1.99 19.47 2.26
CA TRP A 225 -2.54 18.99 3.52
C TRP A 225 -1.44 18.47 4.43
N ASP A 226 -1.56 18.74 5.72
CA ASP A 226 -0.76 18.11 6.76
C ASP A 226 -1.61 17.02 7.42
N ALA A 227 -1.58 15.82 6.83
CA ALA A 227 -2.40 14.68 7.21
C ALA A 227 -1.59 13.59 7.90
N ASP A 228 -2.22 12.79 8.77
CA ASP A 228 -1.54 11.64 9.41
C ASP A 228 -1.31 10.50 8.40
N PHE A 229 -2.27 10.29 7.50
CA PHE A 229 -2.19 9.30 6.42
C PHE A 229 -2.60 9.87 5.06
N TYR A 230 -1.96 9.33 4.02
CA TYR A 230 -2.29 9.56 2.62
C TYR A 230 -2.63 8.23 1.97
N VAL A 231 -3.76 8.15 1.28
CA VAL A 231 -4.34 6.92 0.74
C VAL A 231 -4.46 7.06 -0.76
N LYS A 232 -4.01 6.05 -1.49
CA LYS A 232 -4.32 5.91 -2.91
C LYS A 232 -5.37 4.82 -3.10
N VAL A 233 -6.38 5.08 -3.94
CA VAL A 233 -7.45 4.15 -4.31
C VAL A 233 -7.65 4.19 -5.83
N ASP A 234 -7.99 3.06 -6.46
CA ASP A 234 -8.44 3.05 -7.87
C ASP A 234 -9.94 3.38 -8.01
N ASP A 235 -10.33 3.98 -9.14
CA ASP A 235 -11.72 4.38 -9.42
C ASP A 235 -12.71 3.23 -9.66
N ASP A 236 -12.25 1.98 -9.59
CA ASP A 236 -13.05 0.77 -9.69
C ASP A 236 -12.99 -0.10 -8.42
N VAL A 237 -12.76 0.51 -7.25
CA VAL A 237 -12.76 -0.15 -5.94
C VAL A 237 -13.91 0.35 -5.08
N HIS A 238 -14.56 -0.56 -4.33
CA HIS A 238 -15.52 -0.19 -3.28
C HIS A 238 -14.78 -0.04 -1.95
N VAL A 239 -15.06 1.05 -1.22
CA VAL A 239 -14.40 1.37 0.06
C VAL A 239 -15.45 1.64 1.13
N ASN A 240 -15.23 1.11 2.33
CA ASN A 240 -15.97 1.47 3.53
C ASN A 240 -15.16 2.50 4.33
N LEU A 241 -15.58 3.77 4.30
CA LEU A 241 -14.81 4.92 4.80
C LEU A 241 -14.60 4.92 6.32
N GLY A 242 -15.63 4.57 7.09
CA GLY A 242 -15.57 4.42 8.54
C GLY A 242 -14.64 3.28 8.94
N MET A 243 -14.71 2.15 8.24
CA MET A 243 -13.77 1.04 8.44
C MET A 243 -12.33 1.43 8.07
N LEU A 244 -12.11 2.13 6.96
CA LEU A 244 -10.80 2.65 6.57
C LEU A 244 -10.23 3.59 7.64
N ALA A 245 -11.00 4.61 8.03
CA ALA A 245 -10.60 5.61 9.01
C ALA A 245 -10.28 4.97 10.38
N THR A 246 -11.15 4.07 10.86
CA THR A 246 -10.95 3.34 12.12
C THR A 246 -9.69 2.47 12.07
N THR A 247 -9.43 1.81 10.95
CA THR A 247 -8.24 0.97 10.76
C THR A 247 -6.96 1.82 10.81
N LEU A 248 -6.93 2.95 10.09
CA LEU A 248 -5.79 3.86 10.10
C LEU A 248 -5.56 4.52 11.47
N ALA A 249 -6.63 4.81 12.22
CA ALA A 249 -6.54 5.43 13.54
C ALA A 249 -5.75 4.57 14.54
N ARG A 250 -5.87 3.24 14.45
CA ARG A 250 -5.09 2.29 15.27
C ARG A 250 -3.58 2.39 15.05
N HIS A 251 -3.17 2.92 13.90
CA HIS A 251 -1.79 3.07 13.50
C HIS A 251 -1.26 4.50 13.57
N ARG A 252 -2.11 5.47 13.94
CA ARG A 252 -1.79 6.91 14.02
C ARG A 252 -0.56 7.23 14.85
N SER A 253 -0.31 6.45 15.91
CA SER A 253 0.85 6.67 16.76
C SER A 253 2.13 6.02 16.24
N LYS A 254 2.11 5.22 15.17
CA LYS A 254 3.30 4.52 14.69
C LYS A 254 4.02 5.36 13.62
N PRO A 255 5.36 5.55 13.70
CA PRO A 255 6.09 6.23 12.64
C PRO A 255 6.16 5.35 11.38
N ARG A 256 6.34 5.96 10.21
CA ARG A 256 6.65 5.27 8.93
C ARG A 256 5.80 4.00 8.68
N VAL A 257 4.48 4.17 8.62
CA VAL A 257 3.54 3.07 8.36
C VAL A 257 3.25 2.96 6.88
N TYR A 258 3.35 1.75 6.34
CA TYR A 258 2.85 1.38 5.02
C TYR A 258 1.84 0.24 5.20
N ILE A 259 0.57 0.51 4.94
CA ILE A 259 -0.54 -0.42 5.18
C ILE A 259 -1.31 -0.69 3.90
N GLY A 260 -1.66 -1.96 3.72
CA GLY A 260 -2.45 -2.44 2.60
C GLY A 260 -2.51 -3.96 2.61
N CYS A 261 -3.14 -4.54 1.60
CA CYS A 261 -3.09 -5.98 1.42
C CYS A 261 -1.74 -6.36 0.80
N MET A 262 -0.82 -6.85 1.64
CA MET A 262 0.56 -7.08 1.25
C MET A 262 0.67 -8.37 0.44
N LYS A 263 1.34 -8.29 -0.71
CA LYS A 263 1.58 -9.38 -1.65
C LYS A 263 3.04 -9.47 -2.07
N SER A 264 3.41 -10.62 -2.61
CA SER A 264 4.63 -10.84 -3.36
C SER A 264 4.31 -11.90 -4.41
N GLY A 265 4.68 -11.63 -5.66
CA GLY A 265 4.33 -12.45 -6.81
C GLY A 265 5.48 -12.49 -7.82
N PRO A 266 5.41 -13.39 -8.82
CA PRO A 266 6.46 -13.53 -9.81
C PRO A 266 6.70 -12.21 -10.55
N VAL A 267 7.98 -11.91 -10.82
CA VAL A 267 8.35 -10.78 -11.67
C VAL A 267 7.86 -11.04 -13.10
N LEU A 268 7.21 -10.07 -13.71
CA LEU A 268 6.61 -10.20 -15.04
C LEU A 268 7.66 -9.96 -16.14
N ALA A 269 8.63 -10.87 -16.25
CA ALA A 269 9.78 -10.75 -17.16
C ALA A 269 9.46 -11.07 -18.63
N GLN A 270 8.33 -11.72 -18.92
CA GLN A 270 7.98 -12.15 -20.27
C GLN A 270 7.42 -11.00 -21.10
N LYS A 271 8.02 -10.72 -22.26
CA LYS A 271 7.48 -9.72 -23.21
C LYS A 271 6.08 -10.10 -23.67
N GLY A 272 5.21 -9.10 -23.84
CA GLY A 272 3.85 -9.29 -24.35
C GLY A 272 2.79 -9.58 -23.28
N VAL A 273 3.18 -9.84 -22.03
CA VAL A 273 2.22 -9.88 -20.92
C VAL A 273 1.85 -8.47 -20.48
N LYS A 274 0.62 -8.32 -19.98
CA LYS A 274 0.18 -7.07 -19.34
C LYS A 274 1.13 -6.76 -18.18
N TYR A 275 1.62 -5.52 -18.13
CA TYR A 275 2.58 -5.06 -17.12
C TYR A 275 3.94 -5.75 -17.12
N HIS A 276 4.42 -6.20 -18.30
CA HIS A 276 5.80 -6.63 -18.49
C HIS A 276 6.78 -5.60 -17.90
N GLU A 277 7.69 -6.06 -17.05
CA GLU A 277 8.71 -5.26 -16.40
C GLU A 277 9.99 -5.27 -17.24
N PRO A 278 10.30 -4.21 -18.02
CA PRO A 278 11.48 -4.19 -18.87
C PRO A 278 12.80 -4.30 -18.09
N GLU A 279 12.81 -3.88 -16.82
CA GLU A 279 13.98 -3.94 -15.94
C GLU A 279 13.89 -5.11 -14.95
N TYR A 280 13.24 -6.21 -15.35
CA TYR A 280 13.02 -7.40 -14.51
C TYR A 280 14.31 -7.95 -13.89
N TRP A 281 15.44 -7.79 -14.58
CA TRP A 281 16.76 -8.24 -14.15
C TRP A 281 17.24 -7.56 -12.85
N LYS A 282 16.68 -6.40 -12.48
CA LYS A 282 16.98 -5.73 -11.20
C LYS A 282 16.39 -6.46 -9.98
N PHE A 283 15.44 -7.36 -10.20
CA PHE A 283 14.81 -8.17 -9.14
C PHE A 283 15.54 -9.50 -8.91
N GLY A 284 16.71 -9.67 -9.55
CA GLY A 284 17.57 -10.85 -9.43
C GLY A 284 17.37 -11.81 -10.59
N GLU A 285 17.34 -13.11 -10.27
CA GLU A 285 17.33 -14.19 -11.26
C GLU A 285 15.94 -14.52 -11.79
N GLU A 286 15.88 -15.25 -12.90
CA GLU A 286 14.62 -15.72 -13.47
C GLU A 286 13.86 -16.59 -12.46
N GLY A 287 12.55 -16.32 -12.30
CA GLY A 287 11.71 -16.97 -11.29
C GLY A 287 11.64 -16.22 -9.96
N ASN A 288 12.44 -15.17 -9.78
CA ASN A 288 12.32 -14.31 -8.61
C ASN A 288 10.95 -13.63 -8.51
N LYS A 289 10.62 -13.26 -7.28
CA LYS A 289 9.39 -12.53 -6.96
C LYS A 289 9.72 -11.07 -6.68
N TYR A 290 8.75 -10.19 -6.94
CA TYR A 290 8.79 -8.84 -6.41
C TYR A 290 8.93 -8.87 -4.88
N PHE A 291 9.64 -7.88 -4.32
CA PHE A 291 9.64 -7.64 -2.87
C PHE A 291 8.21 -7.48 -2.35
N ARG A 292 8.03 -7.64 -1.04
CA ARG A 292 6.70 -7.49 -0.43
C ARG A 292 6.22 -6.05 -0.59
N HIS A 293 5.02 -5.86 -1.15
CA HIS A 293 4.38 -4.55 -1.35
C HIS A 293 2.86 -4.69 -1.22
N ALA A 294 2.15 -3.61 -0.90
CA ALA A 294 0.70 -3.58 -0.92
C ALA A 294 0.17 -3.68 -2.36
N THR A 295 -1.02 -4.23 -2.53
CA THR A 295 -1.67 -4.27 -3.85
C THR A 295 -2.13 -2.90 -4.32
N GLY A 296 -2.05 -2.63 -5.62
CA GLY A 296 -2.34 -1.32 -6.19
C GLY A 296 -3.76 -0.79 -6.00
N GLN A 297 -4.76 -1.63 -5.78
CA GLN A 297 -6.17 -1.19 -5.69
C GLN A 297 -6.40 -0.17 -4.56
N ILE A 298 -5.76 -0.40 -3.41
CA ILE A 298 -5.80 0.50 -2.27
C ILE A 298 -4.61 0.26 -1.34
N TYR A 299 -4.00 1.34 -0.88
CA TYR A 299 -3.00 1.33 0.18
C TYR A 299 -2.91 2.71 0.85
N ALA A 300 -2.38 2.75 2.07
CA ALA A 300 -2.12 3.98 2.78
C ALA A 300 -0.68 4.05 3.28
N ILE A 301 -0.14 5.26 3.33
CA ILE A 301 1.18 5.55 3.88
C ILE A 301 1.07 6.69 4.90
N SER A 302 1.88 6.64 5.95
CA SER A 302 1.93 7.72 6.93
C SER A 302 2.54 8.99 6.35
N LYS A 303 2.31 10.12 7.02
CA LYS A 303 2.90 11.42 6.72
C LYS A 303 4.40 11.35 6.41
N ASP A 304 5.13 10.60 7.22
CA ASP A 304 6.57 10.43 7.12
C ASP A 304 6.99 9.90 5.74
N LEU A 305 6.34 8.83 5.29
CA LEU A 305 6.64 8.20 4.01
C LEU A 305 6.18 9.06 2.83
N ALA A 306 5.03 9.73 2.95
CA ALA A 306 4.57 10.66 1.93
C ALA A 306 5.54 11.86 1.79
N THR A 307 6.04 12.37 2.91
CA THR A 307 7.05 13.43 2.95
C THR A 307 8.38 12.95 2.35
N TYR A 308 8.80 11.72 2.66
CA TYR A 308 9.97 11.10 2.03
C TYR A 308 9.82 11.03 0.50
N ILE A 309 8.64 10.64 -0.01
CA ILE A 309 8.36 10.64 -1.45
C ILE A 309 8.49 12.05 -2.03
N SER A 310 7.91 13.05 -1.36
CA SER A 310 7.95 14.44 -1.78
C SER A 310 9.38 14.97 -1.90
N ILE A 311 10.22 14.71 -0.90
CA ILE A 311 11.62 15.19 -0.86
C ILE A 311 12.48 14.47 -1.90
N ASN A 312 12.33 13.15 -2.03
CA ASN A 312 13.21 12.32 -2.86
C ASN A 312 12.67 12.10 -4.28
N GLN A 313 11.60 12.80 -4.65
CA GLN A 313 10.89 12.64 -5.91
C GLN A 313 11.79 12.49 -7.16
N PRO A 314 12.88 13.27 -7.34
CA PRO A 314 13.73 13.19 -8.54
C PRO A 314 14.51 11.87 -8.66
N ILE A 315 14.83 11.22 -7.54
CA ILE A 315 15.66 10.00 -7.52
C ILE A 315 14.83 8.72 -7.36
N LEU A 316 13.54 8.83 -7.03
CA LEU A 316 12.66 7.67 -6.92
C LEU A 316 12.39 7.05 -8.29
N HIS A 317 12.95 5.85 -8.46
CA HIS A 317 12.84 5.03 -9.65
C HIS A 317 11.41 4.53 -9.88
N ARG A 318 11.02 4.31 -11.14
CA ARG A 318 9.68 3.85 -11.51
C ARG A 318 9.80 2.54 -12.27
N TYR A 319 9.05 1.56 -11.80
CA TYR A 319 8.82 0.28 -12.47
C TYR A 319 7.52 0.33 -13.27
N ALA A 320 7.29 -0.66 -14.13
CA ALA A 320 6.10 -0.76 -14.98
C ALA A 320 4.82 -0.88 -14.16
N ASN A 321 4.89 -1.53 -13.00
CA ASN A 321 3.80 -1.62 -12.04
C ASN A 321 3.92 -0.50 -11.00
N GLU A 322 2.82 0.23 -10.79
CA GLU A 322 2.77 1.37 -9.88
C GLU A 322 2.91 0.96 -8.42
N ASP A 323 2.28 -0.14 -8.01
CA ASP A 323 2.34 -0.67 -6.65
C ASP A 323 3.71 -1.27 -6.31
N VAL A 324 4.36 -1.91 -7.29
CA VAL A 324 5.77 -2.30 -7.21
C VAL A 324 6.65 -1.05 -7.07
N SER A 325 6.42 0.00 -7.87
CA SER A 325 7.19 1.26 -7.75
C SER A 325 7.14 1.81 -6.33
N LEU A 326 5.94 1.97 -5.77
CA LEU A 326 5.76 2.45 -4.40
C LEU A 326 6.51 1.58 -3.38
N GLY A 327 6.34 0.25 -3.42
CA GLY A 327 7.02 -0.64 -2.48
C GLY A 327 8.55 -0.57 -2.57
N SER A 328 9.10 -0.33 -3.77
CA SER A 328 10.55 -0.19 -3.95
C SER A 328 11.12 1.04 -3.25
N TRP A 329 10.33 2.09 -3.08
CA TRP A 329 10.77 3.33 -2.42
C TRP A 329 10.97 3.14 -0.91
N PHE A 330 10.36 2.10 -0.34
CA PHE A 330 10.35 1.83 1.09
C PHE A 330 11.22 0.65 1.52
N ILE A 331 11.65 -0.22 0.59
CA ILE A 331 12.36 -1.47 0.93
C ILE A 331 13.70 -1.24 1.66
N GLY A 332 14.36 -0.10 1.41
CA GLY A 332 15.60 0.30 2.07
C GLY A 332 15.40 1.16 3.32
N LEU A 333 14.16 1.41 3.73
CA LEU A 333 13.82 2.23 4.89
C LEU A 333 13.27 1.35 6.03
N ASP A 334 13.39 1.84 7.25
CA ASP A 334 12.78 1.22 8.44
C ASP A 334 11.27 1.49 8.49
N VAL A 335 10.52 0.81 7.60
CA VAL A 335 9.06 0.95 7.44
C VAL A 335 8.32 -0.21 8.10
N GLU A 336 7.28 0.13 8.87
CA GLU A 336 6.33 -0.85 9.36
C GLU A 336 5.34 -1.23 8.25
N HIS A 337 5.56 -2.40 7.66
CA HIS A 337 4.67 -2.98 6.66
C HIS A 337 3.51 -3.72 7.36
N ILE A 338 2.29 -3.24 7.18
CA ILE A 338 1.09 -3.82 7.78
C ILE A 338 0.29 -4.54 6.71
N ASP A 339 0.21 -5.87 6.82
CA ASP A 339 -0.63 -6.71 5.95
C ASP A 339 -2.08 -6.76 6.47
N ASP A 340 -2.92 -5.87 5.96
CA ASP A 340 -4.34 -5.81 6.30
C ASP A 340 -5.20 -6.44 5.19
N ARG A 341 -5.72 -7.65 5.49
CA ARG A 341 -6.55 -8.43 4.56
C ARG A 341 -7.96 -7.88 4.38
N SER A 342 -8.41 -6.97 5.23
CA SER A 342 -9.70 -6.28 5.05
C SER A 342 -9.65 -5.29 3.87
N MET A 343 -8.45 -4.91 3.40
CA MET A 343 -8.24 -4.00 2.27
C MET A 343 -8.23 -4.72 0.90
N CYS A 344 -8.54 -6.02 0.84
CA CYS A 344 -8.56 -6.79 -0.41
C CYS A 344 -9.58 -7.94 -0.41
N CYS A 345 -10.76 -7.69 0.15
CA CYS A 345 -11.85 -8.67 0.07
C CYS A 345 -12.34 -8.83 -1.38
N GLY A 346 -12.82 -10.03 -1.71
CA GLY A 346 -13.57 -10.24 -2.94
C GLY A 346 -14.91 -9.52 -2.89
N THR A 347 -15.45 -9.15 -4.05
CA THR A 347 -16.85 -8.71 -4.16
C THR A 347 -17.82 -9.86 -3.77
N PRO A 348 -19.14 -9.64 -3.66
CA PRO A 348 -20.08 -10.68 -3.24
C PRO A 348 -19.88 -12.01 -3.99
N PRO A 349 -19.90 -13.14 -3.26
CA PRO A 349 -20.39 -13.27 -1.89
C PRO A 349 -19.35 -13.03 -0.77
N ASP A 350 -18.07 -12.82 -1.07
CA ASP A 350 -17.01 -12.80 -0.04
C ASP A 350 -17.15 -11.65 0.97
N CYS A 351 -17.17 -10.40 0.49
CA CYS A 351 -17.34 -9.25 1.38
C CYS A 351 -18.69 -9.26 2.14
N GLU A 352 -19.73 -9.84 1.54
CA GLU A 352 -21.06 -9.94 2.14
C GLU A 352 -21.06 -10.90 3.33
N TRP A 353 -20.50 -12.11 3.15
CA TRP A 353 -20.38 -13.09 4.24
C TRP A 353 -19.47 -12.58 5.36
N LYS A 354 -18.38 -11.89 5.01
CA LYS A 354 -17.49 -11.27 6.00
C LYS A 354 -18.21 -10.19 6.80
N ALA A 355 -18.99 -9.32 6.15
CA ALA A 355 -19.80 -8.30 6.82
C ALA A 355 -20.85 -8.93 7.76
N GLN A 356 -21.55 -9.98 7.32
CA GLN A 356 -22.51 -10.74 8.14
C GLN A 356 -21.85 -11.38 9.37
N ALA A 357 -20.59 -11.78 9.26
CA ALA A 357 -19.79 -12.32 10.36
C ALA A 357 -19.17 -11.23 11.27
N GLY A 358 -19.49 -9.95 11.06
CA GLY A 358 -18.94 -8.82 11.83
C GLY A 358 -17.53 -8.38 11.42
N ASN A 359 -16.98 -8.95 10.33
CA ASN A 359 -15.66 -8.65 9.80
C ASN A 359 -15.78 -7.77 8.53
N VAL A 360 -16.40 -6.60 8.67
CA VAL A 360 -16.61 -5.68 7.53
C VAL A 360 -15.27 -5.33 6.88
N CYS A 361 -15.20 -5.45 5.56
CA CYS A 361 -13.99 -5.15 4.81
C CYS A 361 -13.77 -3.64 4.67
N VAL A 362 -12.52 -3.20 4.66
CA VAL A 362 -12.14 -1.83 4.30
C VAL A 362 -12.35 -1.59 2.80
N ALA A 363 -11.99 -2.58 1.96
CA ALA A 363 -12.16 -2.48 0.53
C ALA A 363 -12.51 -3.82 -0.12
N SER A 364 -13.27 -3.73 -1.21
CA SER A 364 -13.75 -4.90 -1.97
C SER A 364 -13.53 -4.71 -3.48
N PHE A 365 -12.94 -5.71 -4.14
CA PHE A 365 -12.69 -5.72 -5.59
C PHE A 365 -12.48 -7.13 -6.14
N ASP A 366 -12.43 -7.28 -7.46
CA ASP A 366 -12.19 -8.57 -8.13
C ASP A 366 -10.74 -8.71 -8.60
N TRP A 367 -10.06 -9.78 -8.18
CA TRP A 367 -8.71 -10.09 -8.64
C TRP A 367 -8.64 -10.27 -10.16
N ALA A 368 -9.68 -10.84 -10.78
CA ALA A 368 -9.73 -11.11 -12.21
C ALA A 368 -9.62 -9.85 -13.08
N CYS A 369 -10.12 -8.72 -12.60
CA CYS A 369 -10.07 -7.44 -13.32
C CYS A 369 -9.08 -6.44 -12.71
N SER A 370 -8.42 -6.80 -11.60
CA SER A 370 -7.57 -5.88 -10.81
C SER A 370 -8.35 -4.65 -10.33
N GLY A 371 -9.61 -4.87 -9.94
CA GLY A 371 -10.65 -3.86 -9.67
C GLY A 371 -12.03 -4.55 -9.77
N ILE A 372 -13.13 -3.88 -9.47
CA ILE A 372 -14.47 -4.44 -9.68
C ILE A 372 -14.71 -4.61 -11.17
N CYS A 373 -14.93 -5.85 -11.62
CA CYS A 373 -15.26 -6.12 -13.02
C CYS A 373 -16.58 -5.40 -13.37
N LYS A 374 -16.62 -4.67 -14.49
CA LYS A 374 -17.79 -3.85 -14.90
C LYS A 374 -18.23 -2.90 -13.77
N SER A 375 -17.27 -2.14 -13.23
CA SER A 375 -17.46 -1.33 -12.03
C SER A 375 -18.60 -0.32 -12.12
N VAL A 376 -18.81 0.30 -13.29
CA VAL A 376 -19.90 1.27 -13.53
C VAL A 376 -21.26 0.69 -13.13
N GLU A 377 -21.51 -0.57 -13.47
CA GLU A 377 -22.76 -1.24 -13.14
C GLU A 377 -22.71 -1.95 -11.78
N ARG A 378 -21.60 -2.61 -11.46
CA ARG A 378 -21.52 -3.54 -10.32
C ARG A 378 -21.22 -2.87 -8.99
N ILE A 379 -20.58 -1.70 -8.95
CA ILE A 379 -20.20 -1.09 -7.67
C ILE A 379 -21.41 -0.76 -6.78
N LYS A 380 -22.58 -0.49 -7.38
CA LYS A 380 -23.83 -0.27 -6.65
C LYS A 380 -24.31 -1.52 -5.92
N ASP A 381 -24.30 -2.67 -6.59
CA ASP A 381 -24.67 -3.96 -5.98
C ASP A 381 -23.66 -4.36 -4.89
N VAL A 382 -22.36 -4.14 -5.14
CA VAL A 382 -21.32 -4.35 -4.13
C VAL A 382 -21.55 -3.44 -2.92
N HIS A 383 -21.82 -2.16 -3.13
CA HIS A 383 -22.08 -1.21 -2.05
C HIS A 383 -23.33 -1.56 -1.26
N GLN A 384 -24.41 -2.00 -1.92
CA GLN A 384 -25.63 -2.40 -1.23
C GLN A 384 -25.44 -3.62 -0.31
N ARG A 385 -24.57 -4.56 -0.69
CA ARG A 385 -24.38 -5.82 0.06
C ARG A 385 -23.20 -5.81 1.03
N CYS A 386 -22.17 -5.01 0.73
CA CYS A 386 -20.92 -4.98 1.46
C CYS A 386 -20.60 -3.61 2.06
N GLY A 387 -21.42 -2.60 1.78
CA GLY A 387 -21.30 -1.27 2.33
C GLY A 387 -21.51 -1.25 3.84
N GLU A 388 -20.70 -0.45 4.51
CA GLU A 388 -21.06 0.06 5.83
C GLU A 388 -22.30 0.98 5.72
N GLY A 389 -23.10 1.08 6.77
CA GLY A 389 -24.27 1.97 6.76
C GLY A 389 -23.86 3.43 6.52
N GLU A 390 -24.74 4.25 5.92
CA GLU A 390 -24.43 5.64 5.53
C GLU A 390 -23.90 6.53 6.69
N GLY A 391 -24.25 6.20 7.93
CA GLY A 391 -23.79 6.87 9.15
C GLY A 391 -22.44 6.40 9.70
N ALA A 392 -21.79 5.39 9.12
CA ALA A 392 -20.64 4.71 9.71
C ALA A 392 -19.43 5.65 9.88
N VAL A 393 -19.05 6.39 8.84
CA VAL A 393 -17.94 7.36 8.93
C VAL A 393 -18.23 8.50 9.92
N TRP A 394 -19.49 8.89 10.07
CA TRP A 394 -19.93 9.97 10.97
C TRP A 394 -19.97 9.52 12.43
N SER A 395 -20.34 8.26 12.68
CA SER A 395 -20.42 7.67 14.01
C SER A 395 -19.11 7.07 14.51
N ALA A 396 -18.16 6.78 13.61
CA ALA A 396 -16.85 6.28 13.97
C ALA A 396 -16.08 7.31 14.83
N SER A 397 -15.47 6.80 15.90
CA SER A 397 -14.60 7.56 16.81
C SER A 397 -13.15 7.21 16.48
N PHE A 398 -12.40 8.19 15.99
CA PHE A 398 -11.00 8.08 15.61
C PHE A 398 -10.24 9.40 15.81
#